data_AF-A0A960SKH7-F1
#
_entry.id   AF-A0A960SKH7-F1
#
_cell.length_a   1.000
_cell.length_b   1.000
_cell.length_c   1.000
_cell.angle_alpha   90.00
_cell.angle_beta   90.00
_cell.angle_gamma   90.00
#
_symmetry.space_group_name_H-M   'P 1'
#
loop_
_entity.id
_entity.type
_entity.pdbx_description
1 polymer ?
#
loop_
_entity_poly.entity_id
_entity_poly.type
_entity_poly.pdbx_seq_one_letter_code
_entity_poly.pdbx_strand_id
1 'polypeptide(L)'
;METLDWIVIAVYFAILLGVAWWVILKGKDSAEDYFLAGRNLGWFIVGASIFASNIGSEHLVGLAGSGATDGVAMAHYELHAWCLLVLGWVLAPFYMRSQVFTMPEFLERRFNPVSRTILSLISLFAYVLTKIAVGIFAGGIVFGTLLPDLAIGPLNSFWIGSILVLVLTGVYTILGGLRAVAYTEAMQTFVLVFGSALVTWFGLSALGEGSISAGWSQLREIAGSDMFNLWKPIVREGVEGAWAPVREVNSAGVIVKEAWYFNGNYPWLSMLFIA
;
A
#
# COMPACT_ATOMS: atom_id res chain seq x y z
N MET A 1 -19.70 5.23 17.00
CA MET A 1 -19.00 6.45 16.54
C MET A 1 -19.66 7.64 17.17
N GLU A 2 -18.87 8.47 17.82
CA GLU A 2 -19.35 9.71 18.42
C GLU A 2 -19.62 10.74 17.32
N THR A 3 -20.45 11.74 17.59
CA THR A 3 -20.78 12.81 16.61
C THR A 3 -19.52 13.53 16.12
N LEU A 4 -18.48 13.60 16.95
CA LEU A 4 -17.19 14.21 16.62
C LEU A 4 -16.46 13.42 15.51
N ASP A 5 -16.54 12.09 15.49
CA ASP A 5 -15.89 11.25 14.47
C ASP A 5 -16.45 11.56 13.07
N TRP A 6 -17.77 11.70 12.98
CA TRP A 6 -18.45 12.06 11.73
C TRP A 6 -18.08 13.45 11.24
N ILE A 7 -17.91 14.41 12.15
CA ILE A 7 -17.45 15.76 11.81
C ILE A 7 -16.02 15.71 11.24
N VAL A 8 -15.12 14.95 11.87
CA VAL A 8 -13.74 14.81 11.39
C VAL A 8 -13.69 14.18 9.99
N ILE A 9 -14.46 13.11 9.77
CA ILE A 9 -14.57 12.46 8.46
C ILE A 9 -15.12 13.44 7.40
N ALA A 10 -16.18 14.17 7.74
CA ALA A 10 -16.78 15.16 6.83
C ALA A 10 -15.79 16.28 6.48
N VAL A 11 -15.04 16.79 7.46
CA VAL A 11 -13.99 17.80 7.25
C VAL A 11 -12.89 17.25 6.35
N TYR A 12 -12.44 16.01 6.56
CA TYR A 12 -11.45 15.36 5.70
C TYR A 12 -11.91 15.30 4.23
N PHE A 13 -13.11 14.80 3.97
CA PHE A 13 -13.66 14.75 2.62
C PHE A 13 -13.87 16.15 2.03
N ALA A 14 -14.29 17.13 2.83
CA ALA A 14 -14.43 18.51 2.38
C ALA A 14 -13.09 19.13 1.96
N ILE A 15 -12.03 18.91 2.73
CA ILE A 15 -10.67 19.37 2.38
C ILE A 15 -10.21 18.67 1.09
N LEU A 16 -10.40 17.36 0.98
CA LEU A 16 -10.01 16.59 -0.21
C LEU A 16 -10.72 17.11 -1.47
N LEU A 17 -12.04 17.26 -1.41
CA LEU A 17 -12.83 17.81 -2.51
C LEU A 17 -12.46 19.26 -2.80
N GLY A 18 -12.18 20.06 -1.78
CA GLY A 18 -11.74 21.46 -1.92
C GLY A 18 -10.39 21.58 -2.63
N VAL A 19 -9.41 20.73 -2.29
CA VAL A 19 -8.11 20.67 -2.96
C VAL A 19 -8.28 20.18 -4.40
N ALA A 20 -9.03 19.10 -4.61
CA ALA A 20 -9.30 18.57 -5.95
C ALA A 20 -9.96 19.63 -6.85
N TRP A 21 -10.99 20.31 -6.35
CA TRP A 21 -11.71 21.37 -7.05
C TRP A 21 -10.81 22.57 -7.34
N TRP A 22 -10.00 23.00 -6.37
CA TRP A 22 -9.04 24.10 -6.55
C TRP A 22 -8.00 23.78 -7.64
N VAL A 23 -7.50 22.55 -7.69
CA VAL A 23 -6.57 22.12 -8.75
C VAL A 23 -7.28 22.06 -10.11
N ILE A 24 -8.51 21.56 -10.17
CA ILE A 24 -9.33 21.52 -11.40
C ILE A 24 -9.54 22.94 -11.95
N LEU A 25 -9.83 23.91 -11.09
CA LEU A 25 -10.06 25.31 -11.46
C LEU A 25 -8.78 26.03 -11.96
N LYS A 26 -7.59 25.53 -11.61
CA LYS A 26 -6.30 26.16 -11.95
C LYS A 26 -5.74 25.83 -13.34
N GLY A 27 -6.55 25.23 -14.22
CA GLY A 27 -6.33 25.30 -15.67
C GLY A 27 -6.09 23.96 -16.37
N LYS A 28 -6.71 23.85 -17.55
CA LYS A 28 -6.59 22.80 -18.56
C LYS A 28 -6.32 23.49 -19.90
N ASP A 29 -5.05 23.67 -20.26
CA ASP A 29 -4.71 24.31 -21.55
C ASP A 29 -4.06 23.31 -22.53
N SER A 30 -3.56 22.14 -22.09
CA SER A 30 -2.97 21.13 -22.98
C SER A 30 -3.03 19.69 -22.44
N ALA A 31 -2.89 18.70 -23.33
CA ALA A 31 -2.69 17.29 -22.95
C ALA A 31 -1.39 17.08 -22.15
N GLU A 32 -0.37 17.93 -22.37
CA GLU A 32 0.86 17.94 -21.60
C GLU A 32 0.60 18.36 -20.14
N ASP A 33 -0.27 19.33 -19.89
CA ASP A 33 -0.66 19.70 -18.52
C ASP A 33 -1.49 18.62 -17.82
N TYR A 34 -2.29 17.86 -18.58
CA TYR A 34 -3.09 16.76 -18.06
C TYR A 34 -2.23 15.55 -17.64
N PHE A 35 -1.18 15.21 -18.42
CA PHE A 35 -0.32 14.04 -18.18
C PHE A 35 1.02 14.33 -17.52
N LEU A 36 1.55 15.56 -17.57
CA LEU A 36 2.84 15.95 -16.97
C LEU A 36 2.70 17.00 -15.88
N ALA A 37 1.48 17.45 -15.56
CA ALA A 37 1.24 18.49 -14.55
C ALA A 37 2.14 19.73 -14.74
N GLY A 38 2.36 20.11 -16.01
CA GLY A 38 3.09 21.31 -16.41
C GLY A 38 4.57 21.35 -16.01
N ARG A 39 5.20 20.20 -15.66
CA ARG A 39 6.61 20.10 -15.23
C ARG A 39 7.01 20.97 -14.02
N ASN A 40 6.05 21.64 -13.37
CA ASN A 40 6.24 22.61 -12.30
C ASN A 40 5.73 22.10 -10.94
N LEU A 41 5.72 20.78 -10.74
CA LEU A 41 5.50 20.19 -9.43
C LEU A 41 6.76 20.35 -8.58
N GLY A 42 6.62 20.94 -7.39
CA GLY A 42 7.71 20.99 -6.43
C GLY A 42 8.19 19.58 -6.09
N TRP A 43 9.51 19.39 -5.91
CA TRP A 43 10.13 18.09 -5.64
C TRP A 43 9.47 17.32 -4.48
N PHE A 44 8.98 18.05 -3.48
CA PHE A 44 8.28 17.51 -2.33
C PHE A 44 6.93 16.88 -2.68
N ILE A 45 6.16 17.50 -3.58
CA ILE A 45 4.86 16.96 -4.04
C ILE A 45 5.09 15.72 -4.89
N VAL A 46 6.13 15.74 -5.73
CA VAL A 46 6.54 14.56 -6.52
C VAL A 46 6.93 13.41 -5.60
N GLY A 47 7.78 13.65 -4.60
CA GLY A 47 8.20 12.62 -3.65
C GLY A 47 7.03 12.06 -2.83
N ALA A 48 6.15 12.93 -2.33
CA ALA A 48 4.96 12.54 -1.58
C ALA A 48 3.97 11.72 -2.44
N SER A 49 3.75 12.11 -3.70
CA SER A 49 2.89 11.36 -4.63
C SER A 49 3.50 9.99 -4.94
N ILE A 50 4.80 9.89 -5.26
CA ILE A 50 5.46 8.58 -5.47
C ILE A 50 5.35 7.69 -4.23
N PHE A 51 5.51 8.26 -3.04
CA PHE A 51 5.32 7.56 -1.78
C PHE A 51 3.86 7.10 -1.60
N ALA A 52 2.86 7.97 -1.80
CA ALA A 52 1.45 7.63 -1.67
C ALA A 52 0.98 6.59 -2.71
N SER A 53 1.48 6.66 -3.94
CA SER A 53 1.15 5.67 -4.97
C SER A 53 1.73 4.29 -4.65
N ASN A 54 2.79 4.21 -3.83
CA ASN A 54 3.34 2.96 -3.34
C ASN A 54 2.61 2.47 -2.07
N ILE A 55 2.35 3.37 -1.12
CA ILE A 55 1.79 3.07 0.20
C ILE A 55 0.26 3.17 0.18
N GLY A 56 -0.39 2.01 0.09
CA GLY A 56 -1.85 1.87 0.18
C GLY A 56 -2.35 1.32 1.53
N SER A 57 -3.66 1.10 1.62
CA SER A 57 -4.32 0.43 2.77
C SER A 57 -3.76 -0.96 3.06
N GLU A 58 -3.22 -1.62 2.04
CA GLU A 58 -2.48 -2.88 2.14
C GLU A 58 -1.25 -2.80 3.05
N HIS A 59 -0.53 -1.69 3.06
CA HIS A 59 0.62 -1.51 3.95
C HIS A 59 0.15 -1.30 5.39
N LEU A 60 -0.86 -0.46 5.62
CA LEU A 60 -1.31 -0.16 6.99
C LEU A 60 -2.02 -1.33 7.65
N VAL A 61 -2.86 -2.07 6.95
CA VAL A 61 -3.59 -3.21 7.54
C VAL A 61 -2.81 -4.50 7.37
N GLY A 62 -2.25 -4.73 6.17
CA GLY A 62 -1.53 -5.96 5.84
C GLY A 62 -0.19 -6.07 6.56
N LEU A 63 0.71 -5.08 6.42
CA LEU A 63 2.02 -5.13 7.08
C LEU A 63 1.90 -5.01 8.60
N ALA A 64 0.92 -4.29 9.13
CA ALA A 64 0.67 -4.28 10.58
C ALA A 64 0.22 -5.68 11.07
N GLY A 65 -0.63 -6.37 10.31
CA GLY A 65 -1.03 -7.74 10.58
C GLY A 65 0.16 -8.70 10.56
N SER A 66 0.96 -8.66 9.49
CA SER A 66 2.21 -9.45 9.40
C SER A 66 3.21 -9.09 10.49
N GLY A 67 3.27 -7.82 10.90
CA GLY A 67 4.10 -7.37 12.01
C GLY A 67 3.68 -7.97 13.35
N ALA A 68 2.38 -8.17 13.56
CA ALA A 68 1.84 -8.81 14.76
C ALA A 68 2.08 -10.34 14.77
N THR A 69 2.07 -11.01 13.61
CA THR A 69 2.27 -12.47 13.51
C THR A 69 3.73 -12.87 13.41
N ASP A 70 4.49 -12.17 12.56
CA ASP A 70 5.83 -12.55 12.11
C ASP A 70 6.90 -11.52 12.51
N GLY A 71 6.54 -10.48 13.26
CA GLY A 71 7.47 -9.48 13.79
C GLY A 71 8.00 -8.51 12.71
N VAL A 72 9.12 -7.84 13.02
CA VAL A 72 9.67 -6.77 12.18
C VAL A 72 10.48 -7.28 10.98
N ALA A 73 10.56 -8.58 10.76
CA ALA A 73 11.33 -9.17 9.66
C ALA A 73 10.84 -8.65 8.28
N MET A 74 9.52 -8.45 8.11
CA MET A 74 8.97 -7.90 6.88
C MET A 74 9.37 -6.44 6.62
N ALA A 75 9.88 -5.71 7.62
CA ALA A 75 10.43 -4.37 7.43
C ALA A 75 11.64 -4.36 6.47
N HIS A 76 12.29 -5.51 6.25
CA HIS A 76 13.36 -5.64 5.25
C HIS A 76 12.92 -5.26 3.84
N TYR A 77 11.66 -5.51 3.46
CA TYR A 77 11.14 -5.12 2.15
C TYR A 77 11.21 -3.60 1.96
N GLU A 78 10.77 -2.84 2.97
CA GLU A 78 10.77 -1.38 2.95
C GLU A 78 12.19 -0.81 3.13
N LEU A 79 13.02 -1.45 3.96
CA LEU A 79 14.41 -1.06 4.15
C LEU A 79 15.23 -1.16 2.86
N HIS A 80 14.94 -2.11 1.96
CA HIS A 80 15.59 -2.24 0.66
C HIS A 80 15.10 -1.25 -0.40
N ALA A 81 14.17 -0.34 -0.07
CA ALA A 81 13.72 0.70 -1.00
C ALA A 81 14.85 1.62 -1.51
N TRP A 82 16.01 1.65 -0.83
CA TRP A 82 17.21 2.35 -1.32
C TRP A 82 17.66 1.86 -2.71
N CYS A 83 17.43 0.60 -3.06
CA CYS A 83 17.72 0.06 -4.40
C CYS A 83 16.92 0.81 -5.48
N LEU A 84 15.68 1.19 -5.18
CA LEU A 84 14.83 1.96 -6.10
C LEU A 84 15.34 3.40 -6.25
N LEU A 85 15.92 3.99 -5.22
CA LEU A 85 16.56 5.32 -5.32
C LEU A 85 17.76 5.28 -6.26
N VAL A 86 18.60 4.25 -6.15
CA VAL A 86 19.74 4.04 -7.06
C VAL A 86 19.25 3.81 -8.49
N LEU A 87 18.22 2.97 -8.66
CA LEU A 87 17.64 2.70 -9.97
C LEU A 87 17.03 3.97 -10.58
N GLY A 88 16.32 4.77 -9.79
CA GLY A 88 15.79 6.06 -10.18
C GLY A 88 16.89 7.03 -10.61
N TRP A 89 17.98 7.11 -9.86
CA TRP A 89 19.13 7.96 -10.21
C TRP A 89 19.77 7.57 -11.55
N VAL A 90 19.91 6.26 -11.81
CA VAL A 90 20.54 5.75 -13.04
C VAL A 90 19.60 5.83 -14.24
N LEU A 91 18.32 5.46 -14.06
CA LEU A 91 17.37 5.35 -15.17
C LEU A 91 16.59 6.64 -15.45
N ALA A 92 16.37 7.53 -14.47
CA ALA A 92 15.63 8.77 -14.70
C ALA A 92 16.26 9.66 -15.80
N PRO A 93 17.59 9.89 -15.85
CA PRO A 93 18.20 10.67 -16.93
C PRO A 93 17.96 10.05 -18.31
N PHE A 94 17.90 8.73 -18.37
CA PHE A 94 17.68 7.99 -19.61
C PHE A 94 16.22 8.09 -20.08
N TYR A 95 15.24 7.94 -19.18
CA TYR A 95 13.83 8.16 -19.50
C TYR A 95 13.51 9.61 -19.85
N MET A 96 14.15 10.58 -19.18
CA MET A 96 13.97 11.99 -19.52
C MET A 96 14.50 12.31 -20.93
N ARG A 97 15.59 11.68 -21.38
CA ARG A 97 16.13 11.88 -22.73
C ARG A 97 15.33 11.17 -23.82
N SER A 98 14.63 10.08 -23.51
CA SER A 98 13.85 9.35 -24.51
C SER A 98 12.54 10.05 -24.90
N GLN A 99 12.09 11.09 -24.17
CA GLN A 99 10.89 11.87 -24.47
C GLN A 99 9.66 10.97 -24.71
N VAL A 100 9.52 9.94 -23.89
CA VAL A 100 8.35 9.04 -23.83
C VAL A 100 7.55 9.33 -22.58
N PHE A 101 6.24 9.21 -22.67
CA PHE A 101 5.34 9.53 -21.56
C PHE A 101 4.98 8.30 -20.73
N THR A 102 5.06 7.12 -21.34
CA THR A 102 4.65 5.86 -20.68
C THR A 102 5.70 4.77 -20.84
N MET A 103 5.71 3.81 -19.91
CA MET A 103 6.62 2.66 -19.97
C MET A 103 6.38 1.75 -21.18
N PRO A 104 5.14 1.48 -21.61
CA PRO A 104 4.92 0.75 -22.85
C PRO A 104 5.44 1.49 -24.10
N GLU A 105 5.33 2.81 -24.15
CA GLU A 105 5.91 3.62 -25.26
C GLU A 105 7.45 3.54 -25.25
N PHE A 106 8.06 3.54 -24.06
CA PHE A 106 9.50 3.32 -23.94
C PHE A 106 9.92 1.96 -24.55
N LEU A 107 9.20 0.89 -24.24
CA LEU A 107 9.47 -0.43 -24.83
C LEU A 107 9.21 -0.48 -26.33
N GLU A 108 8.20 0.23 -26.84
CA GLU A 108 7.95 0.32 -28.28
C GLU A 108 9.16 0.90 -29.01
N ARG A 109 9.70 2.02 -28.52
CA ARG A 109 10.88 2.66 -29.12
C ARG A 109 12.14 1.81 -29.01
N ARG A 110 12.27 1.01 -27.95
CA ARG A 110 13.46 0.19 -27.70
C ARG A 110 13.43 -1.16 -28.43
N PHE A 111 12.25 -1.75 -28.61
CA PHE A 111 12.08 -3.10 -29.13
C PHE A 111 11.13 -3.14 -30.34
N ASN A 112 9.82 -3.18 -30.12
CA ASN A 112 8.80 -3.22 -31.17
C ASN A 112 7.38 -2.93 -30.60
N PRO A 113 6.38 -2.69 -31.48
CA PRO A 113 4.98 -2.45 -31.07
C PRO A 113 4.32 -3.65 -30.36
N VAL A 114 4.78 -4.88 -30.63
CA VAL A 114 4.23 -6.09 -29.99
C VAL A 114 4.56 -6.10 -28.50
N SER A 115 5.79 -5.73 -28.11
CA SER A 115 6.21 -5.59 -26.71
C SER A 115 5.37 -4.56 -25.96
N ARG A 116 5.01 -3.44 -26.62
CA ARG A 116 4.10 -2.44 -26.03
C ARG A 116 2.74 -3.04 -25.73
N THR A 117 2.15 -3.75 -26.67
CA THR A 117 0.80 -4.31 -26.52
C THR A 117 0.78 -5.36 -25.41
N ILE A 118 1.77 -6.26 -25.39
CA ILE A 118 1.90 -7.28 -24.34
C ILE A 118 2.05 -6.63 -22.97
N LEU A 119 3.00 -5.69 -22.82
CA LEU A 119 3.21 -5.03 -21.53
C LEU A 119 1.97 -4.24 -21.08
N SER A 120 1.33 -3.52 -22.00
CA SER A 120 0.13 -2.72 -21.69
C SER A 120 -1.02 -3.61 -21.23
N LEU A 121 -1.26 -4.74 -21.90
CA LEU A 121 -2.33 -5.69 -21.54
C LEU A 121 -2.07 -6.33 -20.17
N ILE A 122 -0.86 -6.85 -19.96
CA ILE A 122 -0.48 -7.48 -18.69
C ILE A 122 -0.57 -6.45 -17.55
N SER A 123 -0.04 -5.25 -17.76
CA SER A 123 -0.05 -4.19 -16.75
C SER A 123 -1.48 -3.77 -16.42
N LEU A 124 -2.31 -3.51 -17.43
CA LEU A 124 -3.70 -3.11 -17.22
C LEU A 124 -4.46 -4.16 -16.40
N PHE A 125 -4.35 -5.43 -16.79
CA PHE A 125 -5.01 -6.52 -16.09
C PHE A 125 -4.51 -6.67 -14.66
N ALA A 126 -3.19 -6.62 -14.46
CA ALA A 126 -2.58 -6.69 -13.14
C ALA A 126 -3.05 -5.52 -12.25
N TYR A 127 -2.98 -4.27 -12.72
CA TYR A 127 -3.40 -3.10 -11.94
C TYR A 127 -4.89 -3.14 -11.56
N VAL A 128 -5.77 -3.56 -12.48
CA VAL A 128 -7.20 -3.70 -12.19
C VAL A 128 -7.44 -4.74 -11.10
N LEU A 129 -6.82 -5.91 -11.21
CA LEU A 129 -7.05 -7.00 -10.25
C LEU A 129 -6.35 -6.80 -8.90
N THR A 130 -5.18 -6.18 -8.89
CA THR A 130 -4.36 -6.11 -7.67
C THR A 130 -4.52 -4.79 -6.92
N LYS A 131 -4.60 -3.66 -7.62
CA LYS A 131 -4.64 -2.35 -6.97
C LYS A 131 -6.06 -1.82 -6.89
N ILE A 132 -6.76 -1.78 -8.02
CA ILE A 132 -8.12 -1.21 -8.07
C ILE A 132 -9.10 -2.08 -7.27
N ALA A 133 -9.09 -3.41 -7.47
CA ALA A 133 -10.00 -4.30 -6.76
C ALA A 133 -9.79 -4.28 -5.23
N VAL A 134 -8.51 -4.29 -4.78
CA VAL A 134 -8.18 -4.23 -3.34
C VAL A 134 -8.62 -2.90 -2.73
N GLY A 135 -8.41 -1.78 -3.43
CA GLY A 135 -8.85 -0.46 -2.98
C GLY A 135 -10.37 -0.36 -2.83
N ILE A 136 -11.13 -0.88 -3.81
CA ILE A 136 -12.60 -0.91 -3.76
C ILE A 136 -13.08 -1.81 -2.61
N PHE A 137 -12.47 -2.99 -2.45
CA PHE A 137 -12.82 -3.94 -1.39
C PHE A 137 -12.56 -3.36 0.01
N ALA A 138 -11.40 -2.73 0.20
CA ALA A 138 -11.08 -2.03 1.45
C ALA A 138 -12.09 -0.90 1.74
N GLY A 139 -12.44 -0.11 0.71
CA GLY A 139 -13.50 0.89 0.80
C GLY A 139 -14.84 0.28 1.25
N GLY A 140 -15.24 -0.84 0.66
CA GLY A 140 -16.44 -1.58 1.05
C GLY A 140 -16.43 -2.04 2.50
N ILE A 141 -15.30 -2.57 3.00
CA ILE A 141 -15.15 -2.97 4.42
C ILE A 141 -15.33 -1.77 5.35
N VAL A 142 -14.71 -0.63 5.01
CA VAL A 142 -14.84 0.59 5.81
C VAL A 142 -16.31 1.01 5.90
N PHE A 143 -17.05 1.06 4.79
CA PHE A 143 -18.48 1.39 4.86
C PHE A 143 -19.29 0.34 5.63
N GLY A 144 -19.00 -0.94 5.46
CA GLY A 144 -19.66 -2.03 6.19
C GLY A 144 -19.45 -1.97 7.70
N THR A 145 -18.30 -1.45 8.16
CA THR A 145 -18.00 -1.26 9.59
C THR A 145 -18.57 0.04 10.15
N LEU A 146 -18.59 1.11 9.36
CA LEU A 146 -19.05 2.44 9.80
C LEU A 146 -20.58 2.58 9.79
N LEU A 147 -21.25 1.95 8.82
CA LEU A 147 -22.69 2.04 8.58
C LEU A 147 -23.29 0.63 8.39
N PRO A 148 -23.26 -0.23 9.41
CA PRO A 148 -23.69 -1.62 9.27
C PRO A 148 -25.18 -1.75 8.93
N ASP A 149 -26.01 -0.81 9.38
CA ASP A 149 -27.47 -0.83 9.18
C ASP A 149 -27.91 -0.29 7.81
N LEU A 150 -26.98 0.27 7.03
CA LEU A 150 -27.29 0.82 5.71
C LEU A 150 -27.44 -0.31 4.68
N ALA A 151 -28.67 -0.67 4.36
CA ALA A 151 -29.00 -1.59 3.28
C ALA A 151 -30.07 -0.98 2.37
N ILE A 152 -29.82 -1.00 1.05
CA ILE A 152 -30.80 -0.57 0.05
C ILE A 152 -31.16 -1.79 -0.80
N GLY A 153 -32.27 -2.44 -0.43
CA GLY A 153 -32.74 -3.66 -1.10
C GLY A 153 -31.72 -4.81 -0.94
N PRO A 154 -31.27 -5.47 -2.03
CA PRO A 154 -30.28 -6.55 -1.96
C PRO A 154 -28.83 -6.06 -1.76
N LEU A 155 -28.60 -4.74 -1.78
CA LEU A 155 -27.27 -4.17 -1.62
C LEU A 155 -27.01 -3.87 -0.14
N ASN A 156 -26.14 -4.67 0.46
CA ASN A 156 -25.59 -4.42 1.79
C ASN A 156 -24.64 -3.20 1.78
N SER A 157 -24.38 -2.63 2.96
CA SER A 157 -23.50 -1.48 3.16
C SER A 157 -22.14 -1.60 2.46
N PHE A 158 -21.56 -2.81 2.42
CA PHE A 158 -20.34 -3.12 1.68
C PHE A 158 -20.42 -2.78 0.18
N TRP A 159 -21.49 -3.19 -0.49
CA TRP A 159 -21.68 -2.96 -1.93
C TRP A 159 -21.93 -1.49 -2.23
N ILE A 160 -22.73 -0.83 -1.38
CA ILE A 160 -23.00 0.60 -1.51
C ILE A 160 -21.70 1.39 -1.38
N GLY A 161 -20.89 1.10 -0.35
CA GLY A 161 -19.58 1.73 -0.15
C GLY A 161 -18.61 1.48 -1.29
N SER A 162 -18.53 0.24 -1.77
CA SER A 162 -17.66 -0.13 -2.91
C SER A 162 -18.00 0.65 -4.17
N ILE A 163 -19.28 0.72 -4.53
CA ILE A 163 -19.76 1.45 -5.72
C ILE A 163 -19.54 2.95 -5.54
N LEU A 164 -19.82 3.49 -4.36
CA LEU A 164 -19.65 4.91 -4.07
C LEU A 164 -18.17 5.33 -4.19
N VAL A 165 -17.26 4.55 -3.60
CA VAL A 165 -15.80 4.79 -3.71
C VAL A 165 -15.36 4.74 -5.17
N LEU A 166 -15.81 3.75 -5.95
CA LEU A 166 -15.50 3.63 -7.37
C LEU A 166 -15.98 4.85 -8.16
N VAL A 167 -17.24 5.26 -7.99
CA VAL A 167 -17.84 6.37 -8.73
C VAL A 167 -17.18 7.69 -8.34
N LEU A 168 -17.05 7.99 -7.05
CA LEU A 168 -16.41 9.23 -6.60
C LEU A 168 -14.97 9.31 -7.09
N THR A 169 -14.21 8.22 -6.97
CA THR A 169 -12.82 8.15 -7.43
C THR A 169 -12.70 8.35 -8.93
N GLY A 170 -13.56 7.70 -9.71
CA GLY A 170 -13.62 7.89 -11.16
C GLY A 170 -13.94 9.33 -11.55
N VAL A 171 -14.95 9.93 -10.92
CA VAL A 171 -15.39 11.30 -11.23
C VAL A 171 -14.28 12.31 -10.98
N TYR A 172 -13.66 12.33 -9.79
CA TYR A 172 -12.62 13.34 -9.53
C TYR A 172 -11.35 13.08 -10.35
N THR A 173 -11.03 11.82 -10.66
CA THR A 173 -9.87 11.47 -11.50
C THR A 173 -10.07 11.94 -12.95
N ILE A 174 -11.25 11.69 -13.54
CA ILE A 174 -11.59 12.14 -14.90
C ILE A 174 -11.62 13.67 -14.99
N LEU A 175 -12.17 14.33 -13.97
CA LEU A 175 -12.28 15.78 -13.98
C LEU A 175 -10.93 16.47 -13.73
N GLY A 176 -10.06 15.89 -12.89
CA GLY A 176 -8.83 16.52 -12.41
C GLY A 176 -7.52 16.19 -13.13
N GLY A 177 -7.42 15.04 -13.81
CA GLY A 177 -6.17 14.63 -14.45
C GLY A 177 -5.03 14.33 -13.48
N LEU A 178 -3.82 14.08 -14.00
CA LEU A 178 -2.68 13.63 -13.19
C LEU A 178 -2.28 14.65 -12.12
N ARG A 179 -2.42 15.95 -12.42
CA ARG A 179 -2.12 17.03 -11.46
C ARG A 179 -3.02 16.97 -10.24
N ALA A 180 -4.34 16.83 -10.42
CA ALA A 180 -5.25 16.76 -9.28
C ALA A 180 -4.95 15.52 -8.43
N VAL A 181 -4.73 14.37 -9.07
CA VAL A 181 -4.36 13.12 -8.39
C VAL A 181 -3.09 13.31 -7.56
N ALA A 182 -2.01 13.82 -8.14
CA ALA A 182 -0.74 14.00 -7.43
C ALA A 182 -0.84 14.94 -6.22
N TYR A 183 -1.62 16.03 -6.32
CA TYR A 183 -1.83 16.94 -5.19
C TYR A 183 -2.72 16.31 -4.11
N THR A 184 -3.77 15.58 -4.47
CA THR A 184 -4.60 14.86 -3.50
C THR A 184 -3.84 13.73 -2.82
N GLU A 185 -3.01 13.00 -3.55
CA GLU A 185 -2.14 11.94 -3.03
C GLU A 185 -1.09 12.52 -2.07
N ALA A 186 -0.42 13.60 -2.45
CA ALA A 186 0.56 14.25 -1.57
C ALA A 186 -0.07 14.71 -0.25
N MET A 187 -1.30 15.23 -0.28
CA MET A 187 -2.04 15.56 0.93
C MET A 187 -2.37 14.30 1.76
N GLN A 188 -2.84 13.23 1.11
CA GLN A 188 -3.13 11.96 1.76
C GLN A 188 -1.89 11.34 2.42
N THR A 189 -0.70 11.52 1.85
CA THR A 189 0.57 11.12 2.47
C THR A 189 0.71 11.66 3.88
N PHE A 190 0.40 12.95 4.11
CA PHE A 190 0.48 13.54 5.45
C PHE A 190 -0.50 12.90 6.41
N VAL A 191 -1.74 12.70 5.96
CA VAL A 191 -2.79 12.08 6.77
C VAL A 191 -2.42 10.65 7.13
N LEU A 192 -1.88 9.88 6.19
CA LEU A 192 -1.43 8.50 6.40
C LEU A 192 -0.25 8.44 7.36
N VAL A 193 0.81 9.24 7.16
CA VAL A 193 2.00 9.24 8.02
C VAL A 193 1.64 9.70 9.43
N PHE A 194 0.90 10.79 9.56
CA PHE A 194 0.47 11.31 10.86
C PHE A 194 -0.50 10.35 11.56
N GLY A 195 -1.48 9.82 10.84
CA GLY A 195 -2.43 8.83 11.36
C GLY A 195 -1.72 7.57 11.84
N SER A 196 -0.73 7.06 11.09
CA SER A 196 0.08 5.91 11.50
C SER A 196 0.86 6.19 12.78
N ALA A 197 1.51 7.36 12.86
CA ALA A 197 2.24 7.77 14.06
C ALA A 197 1.31 7.87 15.29
N LEU A 198 0.10 8.41 15.11
CA LEU A 198 -0.90 8.48 16.16
C LEU A 198 -1.39 7.10 16.59
N VAL A 199 -1.67 6.19 15.65
CA VAL A 199 -2.08 4.81 15.98
C VAL A 199 -0.99 4.10 16.76
N THR A 200 0.28 4.24 16.37
CA THR A 200 1.42 3.70 17.14
C THR A 200 1.50 4.34 18.53
N TRP A 201 1.35 5.65 18.62
CA TRP A 201 1.39 6.39 19.89
C TRP A 201 0.30 5.94 20.86
N PHE A 202 -0.96 5.91 20.41
CA PHE A 202 -2.08 5.46 21.23
C PHE A 202 -2.00 3.98 21.55
N GLY A 203 -1.52 3.14 20.62
CA GLY A 203 -1.28 1.72 20.87
C GLY A 203 -0.27 1.48 21.99
N LEU A 204 0.87 2.18 21.97
CA LEU A 204 1.86 2.11 23.04
C LEU A 204 1.33 2.71 24.35
N SER A 205 0.62 3.83 24.30
CA SER A 205 0.01 4.44 25.48
C SER A 205 -1.03 3.53 26.13
N ALA A 206 -1.80 2.78 25.34
CA ALA A 206 -2.78 1.84 25.84
C ALA A 206 -2.12 0.62 26.52
N LEU A 207 -0.98 0.16 25.99
CA LEU A 207 -0.18 -0.88 26.63
C LEU A 207 0.40 -0.40 27.96
N GLY A 208 1.02 0.79 27.99
CA GLY A 208 1.73 1.32 29.15
C GLY A 208 0.90 2.18 30.10
N GLU A 209 -0.42 2.00 30.16
CA GLU A 209 -1.35 2.73 31.03
C GLU A 209 -1.18 4.27 31.01
N GLY A 210 -0.93 4.83 29.82
CA GLY A 210 -0.72 6.27 29.61
C GLY A 210 0.74 6.68 29.40
N SER A 211 1.70 5.77 29.63
CA SER A 211 3.13 6.01 29.39
C SER A 211 3.67 5.20 28.22
N ILE A 212 4.23 5.88 27.22
CA ILE A 212 4.74 5.25 25.99
C ILE A 212 6.01 4.45 26.24
N SER A 213 6.87 4.94 27.14
CA SER A 213 8.08 4.21 27.50
C SER A 213 7.75 2.89 28.22
N ALA A 214 6.72 2.91 29.07
CA ALA A 214 6.21 1.71 29.73
C ALA A 214 5.56 0.76 28.72
N GLY A 215 4.78 1.31 27.77
CA GLY A 215 4.18 0.54 26.68
C GLY A 215 5.21 -0.13 25.78
N TRP A 216 6.32 0.55 25.50
CA TRP A 216 7.43 -0.02 24.74
C TRP A 216 8.16 -1.14 25.49
N SER A 217 8.38 -0.99 26.81
CA SER A 217 8.96 -2.08 27.61
C SER A 217 8.04 -3.30 27.64
N GLN A 218 6.75 -3.08 27.84
CA GLN A 218 5.77 -4.16 27.90
C GLN A 218 5.57 -4.83 26.54
N LEU A 219 5.59 -4.06 25.44
CA LEU A 219 5.60 -4.60 24.09
C LEU A 219 6.82 -5.51 23.88
N ARG A 220 8.02 -5.09 24.32
CA ARG A 220 9.24 -5.92 24.20
C ARG A 220 9.17 -7.17 25.06
N GLU A 221 8.54 -7.11 26.22
CA GLU A 221 8.35 -8.27 27.08
C GLU A 221 7.37 -9.26 26.46
N ILE A 222 6.23 -8.79 25.94
CA ILE A 222 5.20 -9.64 25.32
C ILE A 222 5.68 -10.25 24.01
N ALA A 223 6.30 -9.45 23.13
CA ALA A 223 6.72 -9.89 21.81
C ALA A 223 8.01 -10.73 21.83
N GLY A 224 8.81 -10.63 22.89
CA GLY A 224 10.11 -11.30 22.99
C GLY A 224 11.15 -10.75 22.00
N SER A 225 12.42 -11.15 22.15
CA SER A 225 13.52 -10.69 21.30
C SER A 225 13.38 -11.10 19.84
N ASP A 226 12.79 -12.27 19.58
CA ASP A 226 12.72 -12.86 18.25
C ASP A 226 11.86 -12.06 17.27
N MET A 227 10.83 -11.38 17.78
CA MET A 227 9.96 -10.53 16.96
C MET A 227 10.63 -9.22 16.51
N PHE A 228 11.71 -8.79 17.17
CA PHE A 228 12.48 -7.60 16.81
C PHE A 228 13.71 -7.91 15.95
N ASN A 229 14.04 -9.18 15.76
CA ASN A 229 15.13 -9.59 14.89
C ASN A 229 14.72 -9.38 13.43
N LEU A 230 15.40 -8.46 12.74
CA LEU A 230 15.27 -8.27 11.29
C LEU A 230 15.75 -9.49 10.50
N TRP A 231 16.78 -10.15 11.01
CA TRP A 231 17.38 -11.33 10.41
C TRP A 231 16.95 -12.55 11.21
N LYS A 232 15.83 -13.15 10.79
CA LYS A 232 15.39 -14.42 11.34
C LYS A 232 16.18 -15.55 10.67
N PRO A 233 16.58 -16.60 11.43
CA PRO A 233 17.22 -17.74 10.82
C PRO A 233 16.24 -18.41 9.84
N ILE A 234 16.75 -18.82 8.68
CA ILE A 234 15.98 -19.50 7.62
C ILE A 234 15.24 -20.74 8.16
N VAL A 235 15.78 -21.34 9.21
CA VAL A 235 15.18 -22.45 9.95
C VAL A 235 15.17 -22.08 11.44
N ARG A 236 14.00 -22.16 12.08
CA ARG A 236 13.85 -21.91 13.52
C ARG A 236 14.67 -22.92 14.33
N GLU A 237 15.30 -22.49 15.42
CA GLU A 237 16.02 -23.39 16.32
C GLU A 237 15.09 -24.53 16.81
N GLY A 238 15.52 -25.78 16.61
CA GLY A 238 14.76 -26.99 16.97
C GLY A 238 13.81 -27.52 15.89
N VAL A 239 13.70 -26.86 14.73
CA VAL A 239 12.94 -27.36 13.56
C VAL A 239 13.93 -27.82 12.50
N GLU A 240 13.75 -29.01 11.93
CA GLU A 240 14.48 -29.38 10.72
C GLU A 240 13.84 -28.68 9.52
N GLY A 241 14.62 -27.91 8.76
CA GLY A 241 14.13 -27.29 7.54
C GLY A 241 13.64 -28.36 6.57
N ALA A 242 12.44 -28.18 6.03
CA ALA A 242 11.79 -29.09 5.12
C ALA A 242 11.16 -28.32 3.96
N TRP A 243 11.09 -28.95 2.78
CA TRP A 243 10.34 -28.43 1.64
C TRP A 243 8.82 -28.62 1.79
N ALA A 244 8.35 -28.78 3.02
CA ALA A 244 6.95 -28.94 3.40
C ALA A 244 6.62 -27.92 4.50
N PRO A 245 5.39 -27.39 4.54
CA PRO A 245 5.00 -26.40 5.53
C PRO A 245 5.04 -27.02 6.93
N VAL A 246 5.71 -26.37 7.86
CA VAL A 246 5.70 -26.74 9.28
C VAL A 246 4.44 -26.14 9.89
N ARG A 247 3.54 -27.01 10.35
CA ARG A 247 2.23 -26.65 10.88
C ARG A 247 2.22 -26.86 12.40
N GLU A 248 2.01 -25.78 13.14
CA GLU A 248 1.64 -25.86 14.55
C GLU A 248 0.12 -26.00 14.64
N VAL A 249 -0.35 -27.11 15.23
CA VAL A 249 -1.76 -27.46 15.34
C VAL A 249 -2.17 -27.38 16.81
N ASN A 250 -3.35 -26.81 17.11
CA ASN A 250 -3.86 -26.82 18.48
C ASN A 250 -4.34 -28.22 18.90
N SER A 251 -4.70 -28.37 20.18
CA SER A 251 -5.29 -29.57 20.76
C SER A 251 -6.64 -30.00 20.14
N ALA A 252 -7.23 -29.17 19.27
CA ALA A 252 -8.45 -29.46 18.51
C ALA A 252 -8.18 -29.82 17.03
N GLY A 253 -6.92 -29.95 16.61
CA GLY A 253 -6.57 -30.33 15.23
C GLY A 253 -6.62 -29.19 14.21
N VAL A 254 -6.79 -27.94 14.65
CA VAL A 254 -6.83 -26.75 13.78
C VAL A 254 -5.43 -26.15 13.65
N ILE A 255 -5.01 -25.83 12.42
CA ILE A 255 -3.72 -25.19 12.13
C ILE A 255 -3.75 -23.77 12.72
N VAL A 256 -2.85 -23.49 13.65
CA VAL A 256 -2.73 -22.19 14.34
C VAL A 256 -1.62 -21.34 13.71
N LYS A 257 -0.53 -21.98 13.27
CA LYS A 257 0.55 -21.34 12.53
C LYS A 257 1.06 -22.26 11.44
N GLU A 258 1.31 -21.71 10.26
CA GLU A 258 1.92 -22.40 9.14
C GLU A 258 3.13 -21.58 8.67
N ALA A 259 4.32 -22.17 8.69
CA ALA A 259 5.55 -21.50 8.29
C ALA A 259 6.37 -22.43 7.38
N TRP A 260 7.01 -21.83 6.38
CA TRP A 260 7.89 -22.53 5.46
C TRP A 260 9.34 -22.31 5.88
N TYR A 261 10.05 -23.39 6.22
CA TYR A 261 11.46 -23.35 6.56
C TYR A 261 12.24 -24.17 5.53
N PHE A 262 12.69 -23.51 4.47
CA PHE A 262 13.43 -24.17 3.40
C PHE A 262 14.84 -24.58 3.87
N ASN A 263 15.25 -25.81 3.63
CA ASN A 263 16.62 -26.24 3.91
C ASN A 263 17.52 -26.06 2.67
N GLY A 264 18.84 -26.12 2.87
CA GLY A 264 19.81 -26.11 1.77
C GLY A 264 19.92 -27.44 1.02
N ASN A 265 19.07 -28.43 1.34
CA ASN A 265 19.08 -29.75 0.73
C ASN A 265 18.07 -29.78 -0.42
N TYR A 266 18.48 -29.25 -1.57
CA TYR A 266 17.66 -29.18 -2.78
C TYR A 266 17.46 -30.59 -3.35
N PRO A 267 16.23 -31.16 -3.32
CA PRO A 267 16.00 -32.52 -3.79
C PRO A 267 16.17 -32.64 -5.32
N TRP A 268 16.08 -31.51 -6.04
CA TRP A 268 16.32 -31.40 -7.47
C TRP A 268 16.88 -30.02 -7.86
N LEU A 269 17.68 -29.99 -8.92
CA LEU A 269 18.43 -28.82 -9.41
C LEU A 269 17.56 -27.58 -9.71
N SER A 270 16.30 -27.76 -10.11
CA SER A 270 15.42 -26.62 -10.44
C SER A 270 15.00 -25.79 -9.22
N MET A 271 15.07 -26.33 -8.00
CA MET A 271 14.75 -25.57 -6.77
C MET A 271 15.85 -24.57 -6.39
N LEU A 272 17.08 -24.76 -6.88
CA LEU A 272 18.19 -23.84 -6.67
C LEU A 272 17.96 -22.48 -7.36
N PHE A 273 17.09 -22.43 -8.37
CA PHE A 273 16.71 -21.20 -9.08
C PHE A 273 15.45 -20.54 -8.51
N ILE A 274 14.76 -21.20 -7.57
CA ILE A 274 13.51 -20.75 -6.95
C ILE A 274 13.78 -20.21 -5.52
N ALA A 275 14.86 -20.66 -4.89
CA ALA A 275 15.31 -20.20 -3.56
C ALA A 275 16.02 -18.85 -3.58
#